data_AF-A0A7V8RUW2-F1
#
_entry.id   AF-A0A7V8RUW2-F1
#
_cell.length_a   1.000
_cell.length_b   1.000
_cell.length_c   1.000
_cell.angle_alpha   90.00
_cell.angle_beta   90.00
_cell.angle_gamma   90.00
#
_symmetry.space_group_name_H-M   'P 1'
#
loop_
_entity.id
_entity.type
_entity.pdbx_description
1 polymer ?
#
loop_
_entity_poly.entity_id
_entity_poly.type
_entity_poly.pdbx_seq_one_letter_code
_entity_poly.pdbx_strand_id
1 'polypeptide(L)'
;MNPAQGSAVFDFEVYVLMTMKLRLSLTSDPVKKLRLQNKLAEHSLSVADGERIYDQMTATLVDENSFFTNLRTFLGVNTDYQQVGFASVLWPEFDFKATTDSAGQLQSARYWHTRKSAGRPQFDSPRDVPTWSMDLEEFSEIFGPLNCALRHPIFYKVLPAYEEHQFHWTDERGINRDYAAGFCWGLFNHAAENWD
;
A
#
# COMPACT_ATOMS: atom_id res chain seq x y z
N MET A 1 15.17 -2.58 18.14
CA MET A 1 14.39 -1.41 17.65
C MET A 1 14.16 -0.47 18.83
N ASN A 2 14.39 0.83 18.69
CA ASN A 2 14.08 1.80 19.75
C ASN A 2 12.55 1.84 19.93
N PRO A 3 11.98 1.70 21.15
CA PRO A 3 10.53 1.71 21.35
C PRO A 3 9.83 2.94 20.75
N ALA A 4 10.49 4.11 20.77
CA ALA A 4 9.96 5.32 20.15
C ALA A 4 9.88 5.22 18.62
N GLN A 5 10.87 4.56 17.99
CA GLN A 5 10.89 4.31 16.56
C GLN A 5 9.82 3.29 16.15
N GLY A 6 9.57 2.28 16.99
CA GLY A 6 8.48 1.33 16.78
C GLY A 6 7.10 1.98 16.79
N SER A 7 6.86 2.93 17.70
CA SER A 7 5.62 3.71 17.74
C SER A 7 5.46 4.59 16.49
N ALA A 8 6.53 5.28 16.06
CA ALA A 8 6.48 6.12 14.88
C ALA A 8 6.20 5.32 13.60
N VAL A 9 6.84 4.16 13.44
CA VAL A 9 6.52 3.25 12.32
C VAL A 9 5.04 2.90 12.33
N PHE A 10 4.53 2.41 13.46
CA PHE A 10 3.13 2.00 13.56
C PHE A 10 2.15 3.13 13.27
N ASP A 11 2.37 4.34 13.78
CA ASP A 11 1.53 5.51 13.52
C ASP A 11 1.52 5.88 12.02
N PHE A 12 2.66 5.79 11.34
CA PHE A 12 2.74 6.00 9.89
C PHE A 12 1.94 4.94 9.11
N GLU A 13 2.01 3.68 9.51
CA GLU A 13 1.28 2.62 8.84
C GLU A 13 -0.23 2.74 9.05
N VAL A 14 -0.67 3.17 10.23
CA VAL A 14 -2.07 3.52 10.48
C VAL A 14 -2.50 4.68 9.57
N TYR A 15 -1.67 5.72 9.42
CA TYR A 15 -1.93 6.78 8.44
C TYR A 15 -2.11 6.21 7.03
N VAL A 16 -1.20 5.33 6.58
CA VAL A 16 -1.30 4.68 5.26
C VAL A 16 -2.60 3.88 5.13
N LEU A 17 -2.95 3.04 6.10
CA LEU A 17 -4.19 2.28 6.11
C LEU A 17 -5.42 3.19 5.99
N MET A 18 -5.43 4.30 6.73
CA MET A 18 -6.52 5.27 6.72
C MET A 18 -6.65 6.00 5.38
N THR A 19 -5.54 6.20 4.66
CA THR A 19 -5.61 6.76 3.29
C THR A 19 -6.38 5.87 2.30
N MET A 20 -6.45 4.56 2.58
CA MET A 20 -7.18 3.58 1.76
C MET A 20 -8.66 3.48 2.13
N LYS A 21 -9.10 4.11 3.23
CA LYS A 21 -10.46 3.99 3.80
C LYS A 21 -11.56 4.20 2.77
N LEU A 22 -11.42 5.23 1.92
CA LEU A 22 -12.43 5.54 0.90
C LEU A 22 -12.58 4.40 -0.10
N ARG A 23 -11.49 3.82 -0.62
CA ARG A 23 -11.60 2.72 -1.58
C ARG A 23 -12.22 1.50 -0.94
N LEU A 24 -11.81 1.19 0.29
CA LEU A 24 -12.32 0.05 1.05
C LEU A 24 -13.81 0.18 1.40
N SER A 25 -14.33 1.41 1.56
CA SER A 25 -15.75 1.63 1.86
C SER A 25 -16.66 1.53 0.63
N LEU A 26 -16.12 1.77 -0.58
CA LEU A 26 -16.86 1.74 -1.84
C LEU A 26 -17.12 0.33 -2.39
N THR A 27 -16.50 -0.70 -1.81
CA THR A 27 -16.80 -2.10 -2.18
C THR A 27 -18.25 -2.47 -1.84
N SER A 28 -18.90 -3.28 -2.68
CA SER A 28 -20.23 -3.83 -2.40
C SER A 28 -20.19 -5.00 -1.41
N ASP A 29 -19.03 -5.64 -1.26
CA ASP A 29 -18.85 -6.81 -0.40
C ASP A 29 -18.82 -6.41 1.10
N PRO A 30 -19.76 -6.90 1.93
CA PRO A 30 -19.86 -6.54 3.34
C PRO A 30 -18.65 -6.97 4.18
N VAL A 31 -18.00 -8.08 3.83
CA VAL A 31 -16.76 -8.53 4.50
C VAL A 31 -15.62 -7.59 4.16
N LYS A 32 -15.52 -7.17 2.89
CA LYS A 32 -14.51 -6.18 2.46
C LYS A 32 -14.70 -4.82 3.13
N LYS A 33 -15.94 -4.38 3.38
CA LYS A 33 -16.23 -3.11 4.08
C LYS A 33 -15.67 -3.06 5.51
N LEU A 34 -15.61 -4.20 6.20
CA LEU A 34 -15.08 -4.29 7.57
C LEU A 34 -13.55 -4.46 7.63
N ARG A 35 -12.85 -4.63 6.51
CA ARG A 35 -11.39 -4.92 6.51
C ARG A 35 -10.57 -3.88 7.24
N LEU A 36 -10.84 -2.59 7.00
CA LEU A 36 -10.14 -1.52 7.70
C LEU A 36 -10.35 -1.60 9.22
N GLN A 37 -11.59 -1.85 9.64
CA GLN A 37 -11.94 -1.95 11.06
C GLN A 37 -11.26 -3.16 11.71
N ASN A 38 -11.30 -4.31 11.05
CA ASN A 38 -10.66 -5.52 11.53
C ASN A 38 -9.15 -5.35 11.64
N LYS A 39 -8.52 -4.71 10.65
CA LYS A 39 -7.07 -4.46 10.65
C LYS A 39 -6.63 -3.54 11.78
N LEU A 40 -7.42 -2.51 12.09
CA LEU A 40 -7.19 -1.66 13.27
C LEU A 40 -7.41 -2.44 14.57
N ALA A 41 -8.46 -3.26 14.62
CA ALA A 41 -8.82 -4.05 15.81
C ALA A 41 -7.78 -5.13 16.17
N GLU A 42 -7.05 -5.68 15.19
CA GLU A 42 -5.87 -6.55 15.44
C GLU A 42 -4.84 -5.90 16.38
N HIS A 43 -4.78 -4.57 16.39
CA HIS A 43 -3.89 -3.77 17.23
C HIS A 43 -4.65 -2.96 18.30
N SER A 44 -5.87 -3.38 18.64
CA SER A 44 -6.73 -2.72 19.65
C SER A 44 -7.06 -1.25 19.35
N LEU A 45 -7.08 -0.85 18.08
CA LEU A 45 -7.48 0.49 17.65
C LEU A 45 -8.91 0.50 17.13
N SER A 46 -9.64 1.58 17.42
CA SER A 46 -10.90 1.91 16.77
C SER A 46 -10.68 2.72 15.47
N VAL A 47 -11.73 2.87 14.67
CA VAL A 47 -11.70 3.78 13.50
C VAL A 47 -11.43 5.22 13.93
N ALA A 48 -11.96 5.66 15.07
CA ALA A 48 -11.73 7.00 15.60
C ALA A 48 -10.27 7.21 16.01
N ASP A 49 -9.61 6.18 16.55
CA ASP A 49 -8.18 6.24 16.83
C ASP A 49 -7.36 6.36 15.54
N GLY A 50 -7.73 5.60 14.50
CA GLY A 50 -7.13 5.71 13.18
C GLY A 50 -7.28 7.11 12.56
N GLU A 51 -8.47 7.72 12.68
CA GLU A 51 -8.73 9.09 12.22
C GLU A 51 -7.87 10.12 12.96
N ARG A 52 -7.75 9.99 14.29
CA ARG A 52 -6.89 10.85 15.10
C ARG A 52 -5.43 10.76 14.66
N ILE A 53 -4.92 9.56 14.41
CA ILE A 53 -3.54 9.35 13.93
C ILE A 53 -3.38 9.92 12.51
N TYR A 54 -4.35 9.70 11.63
CA TYR A 54 -4.34 10.25 10.28
C TYR A 54 -4.25 11.78 10.27
N ASP A 55 -5.01 12.47 11.11
CA ASP A 55 -4.97 13.93 11.22
C ASP A 55 -3.62 14.43 11.76
N GLN A 56 -3.09 13.76 12.79
CA GLN A 56 -1.76 14.08 13.34
C GLN A 56 -0.65 13.91 12.30
N MET A 57 -0.71 12.84 11.50
CA MET A 57 0.28 12.54 10.46
C MET A 57 0.14 13.49 9.27
N THR A 58 -1.07 13.85 8.87
CA THR A 58 -1.31 14.82 7.80
C THR A 58 -0.74 16.19 8.16
N ALA A 59 -0.88 16.62 9.43
CA ALA A 59 -0.27 17.84 9.93
C ALA A 59 1.27 17.78 10.00
N THR A 60 1.85 16.58 10.10
CA THR A 60 3.31 16.39 10.21
C THR A 60 3.98 16.23 8.83
N LEU A 61 3.35 15.52 7.91
CA LEU A 61 3.90 15.23 6.59
C LEU A 61 3.65 16.36 5.57
N VAL A 62 2.70 17.27 5.85
CA VAL A 62 2.39 18.58 5.23
C VAL A 62 2.31 18.61 3.70
N ASP A 63 3.41 18.40 2.98
CA ASP A 63 3.50 18.58 1.53
C ASP A 63 4.59 17.69 0.88
N GLU A 64 4.49 17.54 -0.44
CA GLU A 64 5.32 16.64 -1.26
C GLU A 64 6.82 16.96 -1.24
N ASN A 65 7.18 18.25 -1.20
CA ASN A 65 8.58 18.67 -1.19
C ASN A 65 9.24 18.39 0.17
N SER A 66 8.45 18.40 1.24
CA SER A 66 8.91 18.18 2.61
C SER A 66 8.74 16.73 3.07
N PHE A 67 7.93 15.92 2.38
CA PHE A 67 7.54 14.57 2.82
C PHE A 67 8.71 13.70 3.23
N PHE A 68 9.73 13.58 2.38
CA PHE A 68 10.86 12.69 2.67
C PHE A 68 11.64 13.14 3.91
N THR A 69 11.89 14.45 4.03
CA THR A 69 12.56 15.06 5.18
C THR A 69 11.75 14.90 6.46
N ASN A 70 10.43 15.12 6.39
CA ASN A 70 9.51 14.99 7.51
C ASN A 70 9.38 13.53 7.94
N LEU A 71 9.26 12.60 6.99
CA LEU A 71 9.23 11.16 7.25
C LEU A 71 10.53 10.69 7.90
N ARG A 72 11.68 11.12 7.39
CA ARG A 72 13.00 10.79 7.98
C ARG A 72 13.09 11.26 9.43
N THR A 73 12.69 12.51 9.68
CA THR A 73 12.68 13.13 11.02
C THR A 73 11.75 12.38 11.95
N PHE A 74 10.53 12.09 11.48
CA PHE A 74 9.51 11.37 12.23
C PHE A 74 9.93 9.95 12.60
N LEU A 75 10.55 9.22 11.68
CA LEU A 75 11.08 7.88 11.93
C LEU A 75 12.39 7.87 12.73
N GLY A 76 12.96 9.04 13.05
CA GLY A 76 14.23 9.16 13.76
C GLY A 76 15.42 8.56 13.01
N VAL A 77 15.36 8.47 11.68
CA VAL A 77 16.40 7.85 10.86
C VAL A 77 17.43 8.92 10.50
N ASN A 78 18.61 8.86 11.12
CA ASN A 78 19.63 9.90 10.95
C ASN A 78 20.71 9.56 9.91
N THR A 79 20.44 8.65 8.98
CA THR A 79 21.41 8.23 7.96
C THR A 79 21.31 9.04 6.67
N ASP A 80 22.46 9.50 6.17
CA ASP A 80 22.65 10.24 4.92
C ASP A 80 22.42 9.37 3.70
N TYR A 81 21.17 9.14 3.30
CA TYR A 81 20.91 8.46 2.03
C TYR A 81 19.63 8.96 1.39
N GLN A 82 19.62 8.93 0.06
CA GLN A 82 18.47 9.10 -0.84
C GLN A 82 17.37 8.03 -0.63
N GLN A 83 17.33 7.40 0.55
CA GLN A 83 16.45 6.32 0.90
C GLN A 83 16.16 6.30 2.41
N VAL A 84 14.89 6.06 2.76
CA VAL A 84 14.45 5.67 4.11
C VAL A 84 13.61 4.40 4.00
N GLY A 85 13.70 3.51 4.99
CA GLY A 85 12.88 2.31 5.01
C GLY A 85 12.85 1.63 6.37
N PHE A 86 11.84 0.79 6.58
CA PHE A 86 11.61 0.06 7.83
C PHE A 86 10.83 -1.23 7.56
N ALA A 87 10.94 -2.18 8.49
CA ALA A 87 10.10 -3.38 8.48
C ALA A 87 8.70 -3.05 9.00
N SER A 88 7.67 -3.52 8.30
CA SER A 88 6.29 -3.20 8.61
C SER A 88 5.78 -3.90 9.87
N VAL A 89 4.90 -3.21 10.61
CA VAL A 89 4.20 -3.75 11.79
C VAL A 89 2.79 -4.19 11.42
N LEU A 90 2.03 -3.38 10.67
CA LEU A 90 0.69 -3.72 10.19
C LEU A 90 0.71 -4.82 9.13
N TRP A 91 1.72 -4.87 8.27
CA TRP A 91 1.88 -5.90 7.25
C TRP A 91 3.22 -6.62 7.45
N PRO A 92 3.33 -7.53 8.44
CA PRO A 92 4.63 -8.06 8.87
C PRO A 92 5.49 -8.70 7.78
N GLU A 93 4.92 -9.09 6.64
CA GLU A 93 5.64 -9.67 5.50
C GLU A 93 6.33 -8.62 4.60
N PHE A 94 6.04 -7.33 4.81
CA PHE A 94 6.44 -6.23 3.93
C PHE A 94 7.47 -5.30 4.57
N ASP A 95 8.32 -4.72 3.73
CA ASP A 95 9.17 -3.59 4.10
C ASP A 95 8.71 -2.34 3.36
N PHE A 96 8.64 -1.22 4.07
CA PHE A 96 8.42 0.07 3.45
C PHE A 96 9.74 0.67 3.00
N LYS A 97 9.74 1.26 1.80
CA LYS A 97 10.88 2.00 1.26
C LYS A 97 10.39 3.26 0.56
N ALA A 98 10.96 4.39 0.95
CA ALA A 98 10.87 5.64 0.21
C ALA A 98 12.25 6.07 -0.30
N THR A 99 12.32 6.58 -1.53
CA THR A 99 13.56 7.03 -2.17
C THR A 99 13.40 8.43 -2.75
N THR A 100 14.50 9.17 -2.81
CA THR A 100 14.58 10.44 -3.51
C THR A 100 15.47 10.34 -4.74
N ASP A 101 15.29 11.24 -5.69
CA ASP A 101 16.24 11.46 -6.76
C ASP A 101 17.49 12.24 -6.26
N SER A 102 18.37 12.58 -7.20
CA SER A 102 19.57 13.39 -6.93
C SER A 102 19.27 14.84 -6.51
N ALA A 103 18.07 15.33 -6.79
CA ALA A 103 17.61 16.67 -6.38
C ALA A 103 16.92 16.64 -5.01
N GLY A 104 16.79 15.47 -4.37
CA GLY A 104 16.11 15.30 -3.10
C GLY A 104 14.58 15.24 -3.22
N GLN A 105 14.03 15.16 -4.43
CA GLN A 105 12.60 15.00 -4.66
C GLN A 105 12.19 13.54 -4.49
N LEU A 106 11.02 13.32 -3.91
CA LEU A 106 10.46 11.99 -3.68
C LEU A 106 10.23 11.26 -5.00
N GLN A 107 10.97 10.17 -5.21
CA GLN A 107 10.89 9.36 -6.43
C GLN A 107 9.95 8.16 -6.24
N SER A 108 9.95 7.57 -5.03
CA SER A 108 9.14 6.40 -4.70
C SER A 108 8.82 6.37 -3.21
N ALA A 109 7.65 5.85 -2.85
CA ALA A 109 7.27 5.52 -1.48
C ALA A 109 6.29 4.35 -1.53
N ARG A 110 6.76 3.13 -1.21
CA ARG A 110 5.95 1.92 -1.34
C ARG A 110 6.41 0.78 -0.43
N TYR A 111 5.49 -0.14 -0.19
CA TYR A 111 5.74 -1.43 0.44
C TYR A 111 6.22 -2.45 -0.60
N TRP A 112 7.11 -3.32 -0.15
CA TRP A 112 7.67 -4.43 -0.91
C TRP A 112 7.51 -5.71 -0.10
N HIS A 113 7.06 -6.78 -0.72
CA HIS A 113 6.85 -8.07 -0.08
C HIS A 113 8.19 -8.81 0.02
N THR A 114 8.91 -8.61 1.13
CA THR A 114 10.29 -9.11 1.29
C THR A 114 10.39 -10.46 2.00
N ARG A 115 9.33 -10.87 2.71
CA ARG A 115 9.28 -12.12 3.49
C ARG A 115 8.28 -13.12 2.91
N LYS A 116 8.47 -13.45 1.62
CA LYS A 116 7.63 -14.39 0.88
C LYS A 116 7.76 -15.81 1.43
N SER A 117 6.63 -16.50 1.58
CA SER A 117 6.63 -17.95 1.82
C SER A 117 7.18 -18.70 0.59
N ALA A 118 7.87 -19.82 0.80
CA ALA A 118 8.59 -20.53 -0.28
C ALA A 118 7.69 -21.15 -1.37
N GLY A 119 6.37 -21.10 -1.23
CA GLY A 119 5.41 -21.61 -2.21
C GLY A 119 4.76 -20.47 -3.00
N ARG A 120 4.70 -20.59 -4.33
CA ARG A 120 3.91 -19.67 -5.16
C ARG A 120 2.43 -19.91 -4.88
N PRO A 121 1.67 -18.89 -4.44
CA PRO A 121 0.24 -19.05 -4.25
C PRO A 121 -0.45 -19.33 -5.59
N GLN A 122 -1.46 -20.20 -5.55
CA GLN A 122 -2.34 -20.47 -6.69
C GLN A 122 -3.66 -19.74 -6.45
N PHE A 123 -4.15 -19.05 -7.47
CA PHE A 123 -5.41 -18.33 -7.45
C PHE A 123 -6.24 -18.73 -8.67
N ASP A 124 -7.52 -19.00 -8.44
CA ASP A 124 -8.47 -19.33 -9.52
C ASP A 124 -8.86 -18.07 -10.31
N SER A 125 -8.67 -16.87 -9.75
CA SER A 125 -8.91 -15.58 -10.39
C SER A 125 -8.03 -14.48 -9.78
N PRO A 126 -7.66 -13.43 -10.55
CA PRO A 126 -7.04 -12.23 -9.99
C PRO A 126 -7.86 -11.58 -8.86
N ARG A 127 -9.18 -11.79 -8.84
CA ARG A 127 -10.11 -11.29 -7.80
C ARG A 127 -9.97 -12.01 -6.47
N ASP A 128 -9.37 -13.20 -6.46
CA ASP A 128 -9.23 -14.04 -5.27
C ASP A 128 -8.00 -13.68 -4.44
N VAL A 129 -7.12 -12.84 -5.00
CA VAL A 129 -5.99 -12.27 -4.29
C VAL A 129 -6.48 -11.49 -3.05
N PRO A 130 -5.99 -11.82 -1.84
CA PRO A 130 -6.33 -11.06 -0.65
C PRO A 130 -5.76 -9.64 -0.68
N THR A 131 -6.56 -8.66 -0.27
CA THR A 131 -6.10 -7.27 -0.04
C THR A 131 -4.88 -7.26 0.88
N TRP A 132 -3.85 -6.52 0.48
CA TRP A 132 -2.56 -6.33 1.14
C TRP A 132 -1.66 -7.57 1.25
N SER A 133 -1.95 -8.66 0.52
CA SER A 133 -1.13 -9.88 0.60
C SER A 133 0.02 -9.95 -0.41
N MET A 134 0.08 -9.01 -1.36
CA MET A 134 1.16 -8.97 -2.35
C MET A 134 1.50 -7.55 -2.78
N ASP A 135 2.72 -7.40 -3.31
CA ASP A 135 3.17 -6.19 -3.98
C ASP A 135 2.95 -6.29 -5.51
N LEU A 136 3.29 -5.20 -6.20
CA LEU A 136 3.16 -5.10 -7.66
C LEU A 136 4.04 -6.11 -8.41
N GLU A 137 5.25 -6.36 -7.93
CA GLU A 137 6.23 -7.23 -8.59
C GLU A 137 5.74 -8.68 -8.55
N GLU A 138 5.36 -9.17 -7.38
CA GLU A 138 4.78 -10.49 -7.20
C GLU A 138 3.48 -10.66 -7.98
N PHE A 139 2.60 -9.66 -7.98
CA PHE A 139 1.36 -9.72 -8.78
C PHE A 139 1.69 -9.90 -10.27
N SER A 140 2.68 -9.15 -10.78
CA SER A 140 3.11 -9.25 -12.19
C SER A 140 3.74 -10.61 -12.53
N GLU A 141 4.45 -11.23 -11.58
CA GLU A 141 4.99 -12.57 -11.75
C GLU A 141 3.87 -13.61 -11.86
N ILE A 142 2.74 -13.43 -11.17
CA ILE A 142 1.62 -14.37 -11.14
C ILE A 142 0.70 -14.20 -12.34
N PHE A 143 0.26 -12.98 -12.62
CA PHE A 143 -0.82 -12.70 -13.58
C PHE A 143 -0.32 -12.17 -14.92
N GLY A 144 0.97 -11.90 -15.04
CA GLY A 144 1.61 -11.48 -16.29
C GLY A 144 1.94 -10.00 -16.35
N PRO A 145 2.38 -9.50 -17.53
CA PRO A 145 2.86 -8.15 -17.67
C PRO A 145 1.75 -7.14 -17.38
N LEU A 146 2.07 -6.18 -16.53
CA LEU A 146 1.18 -5.12 -16.09
C LEU A 146 1.49 -3.82 -16.84
N ASN A 147 0.44 -3.17 -17.34
CA ASN A 147 0.53 -1.85 -17.96
C ASN A 147 -0.03 -0.80 -17.01
N CYS A 148 0.82 0.11 -16.54
CA CYS A 148 0.39 1.20 -15.67
C CYS A 148 -0.57 2.13 -16.43
N ALA A 149 -1.86 2.09 -16.10
CA ALA A 149 -2.90 2.89 -16.73
C ALA A 149 -3.16 4.20 -15.98
N LEU A 150 -3.03 4.18 -14.65
CA LEU A 150 -3.23 5.36 -13.80
C LEU A 150 -2.20 5.39 -12.67
N ARG A 151 -1.71 6.59 -12.35
CA ARG A 151 -0.88 6.84 -11.18
C ARG A 151 -1.30 8.15 -10.52
N HIS A 152 -1.57 8.10 -9.22
CA HIS A 152 -1.83 9.27 -8.39
C HIS A 152 -0.58 9.68 -7.60
N PRO A 153 -0.31 10.98 -7.45
CA PRO A 153 0.72 11.48 -6.55
C PRO A 153 0.51 11.02 -5.10
N ILE A 154 1.59 11.07 -4.31
CA ILE A 154 1.57 10.66 -2.89
C ILE A 154 0.70 11.59 -2.03
N PHE A 155 0.46 12.82 -2.47
CA PHE A 155 -0.41 13.79 -1.79
C PHE A 155 -1.75 14.00 -2.50
N TYR A 156 -2.12 13.09 -3.39
CA TYR A 156 -3.40 13.19 -4.05
C TYR A 156 -4.52 13.09 -3.00
N LYS A 157 -5.44 14.07 -3.02
CA LYS A 157 -6.47 14.25 -1.98
C LYS A 157 -7.35 13.02 -1.76
N VAL A 158 -7.49 12.20 -2.79
CA VAL A 158 -8.42 11.07 -2.84
C VAL A 158 -7.64 9.85 -3.33
N LEU A 159 -7.25 8.95 -2.43
CA LEU A 159 -6.39 7.79 -2.73
C LEU A 159 -4.95 8.18 -3.10
N PRO A 160 -4.18 8.70 -2.13
CA PRO A 160 -2.77 8.98 -2.33
C PRO A 160 -1.98 7.72 -2.67
N ALA A 161 -0.91 7.90 -3.44
CA ALA A 161 0.01 6.83 -3.84
C ALA A 161 -0.70 5.63 -4.49
N TYR A 162 -1.79 5.89 -5.21
CA TYR A 162 -2.55 4.87 -5.93
C TYR A 162 -1.96 4.63 -7.32
N GLU A 163 -1.88 3.36 -7.71
CA GLU A 163 -1.53 2.92 -9.06
C GLU A 163 -2.57 1.91 -9.54
N GLU A 164 -3.03 2.06 -10.78
CA GLU A 164 -3.90 1.08 -11.44
C GLU A 164 -3.19 0.53 -12.67
N HIS A 165 -3.21 -0.80 -12.79
CA HIS A 165 -2.50 -1.53 -13.82
C HIS A 165 -3.47 -2.42 -14.59
N GLN A 166 -3.44 -2.32 -15.91
CA GLN A 166 -4.22 -3.15 -16.81
C GLN A 166 -3.39 -4.36 -17.27
N PHE A 167 -4.05 -5.51 -17.40
CA PHE A 167 -3.42 -6.75 -17.85
C PHE A 167 -4.45 -7.70 -18.45
N HIS A 168 -3.96 -8.59 -19.31
CA HIS A 168 -4.75 -9.69 -19.86
C HIS A 168 -4.49 -10.92 -19.01
N TRP A 169 -5.55 -11.65 -18.66
CA TRP A 169 -5.43 -12.90 -17.93
C TRP A 169 -6.23 -14.01 -18.60
N THR A 170 -5.59 -15.16 -18.76
CA THR A 170 -6.19 -16.39 -19.31
C THR A 170 -6.56 -17.30 -18.15
N ASP A 171 -7.85 -17.59 -18.01
CA ASP A 171 -8.30 -18.55 -16.99
C ASP A 171 -7.91 -20.00 -17.35
N GLU A 172 -8.14 -20.93 -16.43
CA GLU A 172 -7.82 -22.36 -16.64
C GLU A 172 -8.56 -23.00 -17.84
N ARG A 173 -9.62 -22.35 -18.32
CA ARG A 173 -10.41 -22.82 -19.48
C ARG A 173 -9.91 -22.21 -20.79
N GLY A 174 -8.83 -21.42 -20.76
CA GLY A 174 -8.28 -20.75 -21.92
C GLY A 174 -9.04 -19.49 -22.32
N ILE A 175 -9.92 -18.95 -21.46
CA ILE A 175 -10.67 -17.73 -21.76
C ILE A 175 -9.81 -16.52 -21.39
N ASN A 176 -9.55 -15.66 -22.37
CA ASN A 176 -8.85 -14.40 -22.17
C ASN A 176 -9.83 -13.31 -21.74
N ARG A 177 -9.44 -12.55 -20.71
CA ARG A 177 -10.22 -11.44 -20.16
C ARG A 177 -9.29 -10.29 -19.81
N ASP A 178 -9.82 -9.08 -19.90
CA ASP A 178 -9.13 -7.87 -19.49
C ASP A 178 -9.41 -7.56 -18.04
N TYR A 179 -8.37 -7.26 -17.29
CA TYR A 179 -8.44 -6.91 -15.88
C TYR A 179 -7.72 -5.60 -15.59
N ALA A 180 -8.13 -4.97 -14.50
CA ALA A 180 -7.41 -3.91 -13.84
C ALA A 180 -7.11 -4.33 -12.39
N ALA A 181 -5.89 -4.05 -11.92
CA ALA A 181 -5.47 -4.24 -10.53
C ALA A 181 -5.03 -2.90 -9.94
N GLY A 182 -5.59 -2.57 -8.78
CA GLY A 182 -5.28 -1.35 -8.05
C GLY A 182 -4.40 -1.61 -6.84
N PHE A 183 -3.40 -0.75 -6.65
CA PHE A 183 -2.43 -0.78 -5.56
C PHE A 183 -2.40 0.58 -4.87
N CYS A 184 -2.38 0.63 -3.54
CA CYS A 184 -2.08 1.86 -2.80
C CYS A 184 -0.76 1.66 -2.07
N TRP A 185 0.17 2.61 -2.19
CA TRP A 185 1.50 2.52 -1.58
C TRP A 185 2.23 1.21 -1.94
N GLY A 186 1.97 0.65 -3.12
CA GLY A 186 2.51 -0.64 -3.56
C GLY A 186 1.82 -1.89 -2.98
N LEU A 187 0.89 -1.75 -2.04
CA LEU A 187 0.09 -2.87 -1.53
C LEU A 187 -1.10 -3.14 -2.43
N PHE A 188 -1.32 -4.42 -2.78
CA PHE A 188 -2.50 -4.82 -3.53
C PHE A 188 -3.80 -4.44 -2.81
N ASN A 189 -4.74 -3.80 -3.51
CA ASN A 189 -6.06 -3.49 -2.97
C ASN A 189 -7.15 -4.37 -3.56
N HIS A 190 -7.20 -4.46 -4.90
CA HIS A 190 -8.24 -5.19 -5.61
C HIS A 190 -7.83 -5.49 -7.05
N ALA A 191 -8.51 -6.46 -7.64
CA ALA A 191 -8.57 -6.65 -9.08
C ALA A 191 -10.03 -6.70 -9.53
N ALA A 192 -10.31 -6.20 -10.73
CA ALA A 192 -11.62 -6.24 -11.36
C ALA A 192 -11.44 -6.59 -12.84
N GLU A 193 -12.45 -7.25 -13.42
CA GLU A 193 -12.48 -7.47 -14.88
C GLU A 193 -13.06 -6.21 -15.50
N ASN A 194 -12.46 -5.77 -16.59
CA ASN A 194 -12.98 -4.66 -17.38
C ASN A 194 -14.14 -5.19 -18.20
N TRP A 195 -15.29 -4.54 -18.07
CA TRP A 195 -16.45 -4.80 -18.92
C TRP A 195 -16.54 -3.62 -19.87
N ASP A 196 -15.98 -3.77 -21.06
CA ASP A 196 -16.33 -2.92 -22.20
C ASP A 196 -17.69 -3.35 -22.79
#